data_AF-A0A2V6BKW7-F1
#
_entry.id   AF-A0A2V6BKW7-F1
#
_cell.length_a   1.000
_cell.length_b   1.000
_cell.length_c   1.000
_cell.angle_alpha   90.00
_cell.angle_beta   90.00
_cell.angle_gamma   90.00
#
_symmetry.space_group_name_H-M   'P 1'
#
loop_
_entity.id
_entity.type
_entity.pdbx_description
1 polymer ?
#
loop_
_entity_poly.entity_id
_entity_poly.type
_entity_poly.pdbx_seq_one_letter_code
_entity_poly.pdbx_strand_id
1 'polypeptide(L)'
;MNQSWFLRKHEDGSTFGPVRFDQITRWAAAAQIAPHDMLSNDRQTWVKAPMLPQLGMDWLVELTSEHYYGPTTLGALQEFIRLGEIDAETLVINTRNGAYCKIQEMPQLWEMGQPDSGAAQTEIQLDDPVGPAVARMSFRLQEQIRDLEQSLEDERRALIEAERRYAELKEKYDAVIQRLGT
;
A
#
# COMPACT_ATOMS: atom_id res chain seq x y z
N MET A 1 -1.12 27.60 -22.39
CA MET A 1 -0.23 27.82 -21.24
C MET A 1 0.41 26.49 -20.88
N ASN A 2 1.73 26.34 -21.00
CA ASN A 2 2.43 25.15 -20.54
C ASN A 2 2.56 25.25 -19.01
N GLN A 3 1.63 24.63 -18.30
CA GLN A 3 1.68 24.59 -16.84
C GLN A 3 2.75 23.58 -16.40
N SER A 4 3.71 24.06 -15.63
CA SER A 4 4.77 23.23 -15.04
C SER A 4 4.25 22.55 -13.78
N TRP A 5 4.55 21.27 -13.64
CA TRP A 5 4.16 20.43 -12.51
C TRP A 5 5.38 19.95 -11.74
N PHE A 6 5.16 19.73 -10.45
CA PHE A 6 6.12 19.24 -9.48
C PHE A 6 5.52 18.03 -8.76
N LEU A 7 6.33 16.98 -8.62
CA LEU A 7 6.01 15.79 -7.85
C LEU A 7 6.83 15.82 -6.56
N ARG A 8 6.20 15.59 -5.42
CA ARG A 8 6.86 15.43 -4.12
C ARG A 8 6.61 14.03 -3.59
N LYS A 9 7.69 13.29 -3.32
CA LYS A 9 7.61 11.94 -2.78
C LYS A 9 7.24 11.98 -1.30
N HIS A 10 6.32 11.12 -0.91
CA HIS A 10 5.96 10.94 0.50
C HIS A 10 7.09 10.31 1.32
N GLU A 11 8.01 9.61 0.67
CA GLU A 11 9.08 8.85 1.32
C GLU A 11 10.13 9.69 2.01
N ASP A 12 10.80 10.50 1.22
CA ASP A 12 11.96 11.28 1.62
C ASP A 12 11.68 12.79 1.49
N GLY A 13 10.49 13.16 1.03
CA GLY A 13 10.12 14.54 0.77
C GLY A 13 10.78 15.14 -0.48
N SER A 14 11.50 14.34 -1.27
CA SER A 14 12.17 14.78 -2.50
C SER A 14 11.15 15.37 -3.49
N THR A 15 11.58 16.39 -4.23
CA THR A 15 10.72 17.10 -5.20
C THR A 15 11.35 17.06 -6.59
N PHE A 16 10.56 16.61 -7.57
CA PHE A 16 10.92 16.49 -8.98
C PHE A 16 10.12 17.49 -9.82
N GLY A 17 10.72 17.94 -10.93
CA GLY A 17 10.16 18.96 -11.81
C GLY A 17 11.06 20.19 -11.94
N PRO A 18 10.66 21.20 -12.73
CA PRO A 18 9.38 21.31 -13.42
C PRO A 18 9.29 20.37 -14.62
N VAL A 19 8.16 19.69 -14.76
CA VAL A 19 7.84 18.91 -15.97
C VAL A 19 6.46 19.28 -16.49
N ARG A 20 6.16 18.88 -17.72
CA ARG A 20 4.81 18.99 -18.26
C ARG A 20 3.92 17.92 -17.62
N PHE A 21 2.60 18.17 -17.59
CA PHE A 21 1.66 17.22 -17.02
C PHE A 21 1.68 15.84 -17.70
N ASP A 22 1.96 15.77 -19.01
CA ASP A 22 2.12 14.50 -19.73
C ASP A 22 3.30 13.64 -19.26
N GLN A 23 4.32 14.26 -18.64
CA GLN A 23 5.38 13.51 -17.97
C GLN A 23 4.88 12.93 -16.63
N ILE A 24 4.09 13.68 -15.87
CA ILE A 24 3.47 13.19 -14.62
C ILE A 24 2.57 11.98 -14.90
N THR A 25 1.74 12.04 -15.95
CA THR A 25 0.89 10.91 -16.34
C THR A 25 1.71 9.69 -16.74
N ARG A 26 2.86 9.89 -17.41
CA ARG A 26 3.79 8.79 -17.74
C ARG A 26 4.42 8.18 -16.49
N TRP A 27 4.85 9.00 -15.53
CA TRP A 27 5.36 8.51 -14.25
C TRP A 27 4.29 7.73 -13.46
N ALA A 28 3.04 8.19 -13.44
CA ALA A 28 1.93 7.47 -12.81
C ALA A 28 1.67 6.12 -13.49
N ALA A 29 1.67 6.08 -14.83
CA ALA A 29 1.50 4.85 -15.61
C ALA A 29 2.66 3.87 -15.41
N ALA A 30 3.88 4.37 -15.26
CA ALA A 30 5.09 3.57 -15.01
C ALA A 30 5.28 3.17 -13.53
N ALA A 31 4.24 3.28 -12.70
CA ALA A 31 4.31 2.95 -11.27
C ALA A 31 5.38 3.74 -10.48
N GLN A 32 5.67 4.98 -10.88
CA GLN A 32 6.66 5.85 -10.21
C GLN A 32 6.03 6.87 -9.26
N ILE A 33 4.70 6.98 -9.24
CA ILE A 33 3.95 7.85 -8.33
C ILE A 33 3.11 6.99 -7.38
N ALA A 34 3.41 7.09 -6.08
CA ALA A 34 2.67 6.40 -5.04
C ALA A 34 1.37 7.17 -4.69
N PRO A 35 0.34 6.50 -4.13
CA PRO A 35 -0.92 7.14 -3.76
C PRO A 35 -0.77 8.27 -2.72
N HIS A 36 0.33 8.26 -1.96
CA HIS A 36 0.61 9.23 -0.91
C HIS A 36 1.50 10.39 -1.40
N ASP A 37 2.06 10.28 -2.61
CA ASP A 37 2.85 11.35 -3.22
C ASP A 37 1.94 12.55 -3.53
N MET A 38 2.56 13.73 -3.58
CA MET A 38 1.86 14.99 -3.78
C MET A 38 2.29 15.67 -5.07
N LEU A 39 1.36 16.36 -5.71
CA LEU A 39 1.59 17.11 -6.94
C LEU A 39 1.22 18.57 -6.75
N SER A 40 1.94 19.45 -7.42
CA SER A 40 1.70 20.90 -7.39
C SER A 40 2.06 21.54 -8.71
N ASN A 41 1.33 22.58 -9.10
CA ASN A 41 1.63 23.41 -10.27
C ASN A 41 2.14 24.82 -9.91
N ASP A 42 2.15 25.15 -8.62
CA ASP A 42 2.53 26.46 -8.07
C ASP A 42 3.57 26.35 -6.94
N ARG A 43 3.93 25.13 -6.52
CA ARG A 43 4.74 24.76 -5.34
C ARG A 43 4.18 25.20 -3.98
N GLN A 44 2.97 25.76 -3.96
CA GLN A 44 2.31 26.25 -2.75
C GLN A 44 1.17 25.30 -2.36
N THR A 45 0.33 24.96 -3.32
CA THR A 45 -0.80 24.05 -3.17
C THR A 45 -0.38 22.65 -3.60
N TRP A 46 -0.40 21.72 -2.67
CA TRP A 46 -0.03 20.33 -2.90
C TRP A 46 -1.26 19.44 -2.76
N VAL A 47 -1.55 18.66 -3.78
CA VAL A 47 -2.68 17.70 -3.80
C VAL A 47 -2.14 16.28 -3.85
N LYS A 48 -2.83 15.32 -3.21
CA LYS A 48 -2.44 13.91 -3.32
C LYS A 48 -2.64 13.42 -4.75
N ALA A 49 -1.77 12.53 -5.22
CA ALA A 49 -1.82 12.03 -6.59
C ALA A 49 -3.21 11.47 -7.00
N PRO A 50 -3.92 10.66 -6.18
CA PRO A 50 -5.26 10.17 -6.53
C PRO A 50 -6.34 11.25 -6.67
N MET A 51 -6.10 12.47 -6.19
CA MET A 51 -7.04 13.59 -6.36
C MET A 51 -7.02 14.18 -7.77
N LEU A 52 -6.08 13.77 -8.63
CA LEU A 52 -6.00 14.16 -10.03
C LEU A 52 -6.53 13.02 -10.91
N PRO A 53 -7.78 13.09 -11.41
CA PRO A 53 -8.40 11.99 -12.16
C PRO A 53 -7.62 11.59 -13.42
N GLN A 54 -6.84 12.52 -13.97
CA GLN A 54 -6.04 12.28 -15.17
C GLN A 54 -4.87 11.32 -14.95
N LEU A 55 -4.53 10.98 -13.70
CA LEU A 55 -3.52 9.98 -13.39
C LEU A 55 -4.06 8.54 -13.40
N GLY A 56 -5.37 8.34 -13.51
CA GLY A 56 -5.98 7.00 -13.61
C GLY A 56 -5.72 6.12 -12.39
N MET A 57 -5.61 6.72 -11.20
CA MET A 57 -5.39 6.01 -9.94
C MET A 57 -6.72 5.48 -9.39
N ASP A 58 -7.30 4.50 -10.10
CA ASP A 58 -8.68 4.05 -9.89
C ASP A 58 -8.78 2.69 -9.15
N TRP A 59 -7.65 2.12 -8.68
CA TRP A 59 -7.63 0.76 -8.14
C TRP A 59 -7.12 0.69 -6.70
N LEU A 60 -7.86 0.02 -5.82
CA LEU A 60 -7.38 -0.40 -4.51
C LEU A 60 -7.03 -1.89 -4.56
N VAL A 61 -5.92 -2.27 -3.97
CA VAL A 61 -5.46 -3.65 -3.82
C VAL A 61 -5.73 -4.10 -2.40
N GLU A 62 -6.44 -5.20 -2.23
CA GLU A 62 -6.64 -5.84 -0.93
C GLU A 62 -5.42 -6.71 -0.60
N LEU A 63 -4.66 -6.33 0.43
CA LEU A 63 -3.48 -7.07 0.89
C LEU A 63 -3.86 -8.09 1.95
N THR A 64 -4.77 -7.68 2.83
CA THR A 64 -5.42 -8.53 3.83
C THR A 64 -6.85 -8.01 4.00
N SER A 65 -7.71 -8.77 4.70
CA SER A 65 -9.12 -8.40 4.92
C SER A 65 -9.34 -7.01 5.52
N GLU A 66 -8.33 -6.43 6.17
CA GLU A 66 -8.40 -5.11 6.81
C GLU A 66 -7.48 -4.07 6.16
N HIS A 67 -6.66 -4.45 5.18
CA HIS A 67 -5.63 -3.57 4.63
C HIS A 67 -5.68 -3.46 3.11
N TYR A 68 -5.72 -2.20 2.67
CA TYR A 68 -5.77 -1.84 1.27
C TYR A 68 -4.61 -0.95 0.88
N TYR A 69 -4.05 -1.18 -0.29
CA TYR A 69 -3.10 -0.29 -0.94
C TYR A 69 -3.77 0.45 -2.10
N GLY A 70 -3.51 1.76 -2.23
CA GLY A 70 -4.02 2.58 -3.32
C GLY A 70 -4.74 3.85 -2.81
N PRO A 71 -5.57 4.50 -3.64
CA PRO A 71 -5.86 4.16 -5.03
C PRO A 71 -4.62 4.27 -5.94
N THR A 72 -4.44 3.34 -6.88
CA THR A 72 -3.26 3.21 -7.74
C THR A 72 -3.62 2.96 -9.21
N THR A 73 -2.63 3.01 -10.10
CA THR A 73 -2.81 2.84 -11.55
C THR A 73 -2.80 1.37 -11.97
N LEU A 74 -3.32 1.09 -13.17
CA LEU A 74 -3.21 -0.23 -13.78
C LEU A 74 -1.74 -0.66 -13.97
N GLY A 75 -0.87 0.28 -14.34
CA GLY A 75 0.56 -0.01 -14.49
C GLY A 75 1.26 -0.35 -13.17
N ALA A 76 0.81 0.23 -12.05
CA ALA A 76 1.27 -0.20 -10.73
C ALA A 76 0.82 -1.63 -10.38
N LEU A 77 -0.40 -2.04 -10.75
CA LEU A 77 -0.83 -3.43 -10.59
C LEU A 77 0.05 -4.39 -11.41
N GLN A 78 0.35 -4.04 -12.66
CA GLN A 78 1.26 -4.84 -13.50
C GLN A 78 2.65 -4.99 -12.87
N GLU A 79 3.16 -3.90 -12.29
CA GLU A 79 4.45 -3.92 -11.63
C GLU A 79 4.44 -4.78 -10.36
N PHE A 80 3.38 -4.72 -9.54
CA PHE A 80 3.24 -5.59 -8.37
C PHE A 80 3.17 -7.07 -8.75
N ILE A 81 2.47 -7.41 -9.86
CA ILE A 81 2.45 -8.77 -10.41
C ILE A 81 3.85 -9.18 -10.85
N ARG A 82 4.56 -8.31 -11.59
CA ARG A 82 5.92 -8.56 -12.09
C ARG A 82 6.91 -8.82 -10.96
N LEU A 83 6.72 -8.16 -9.83
CA LEU A 83 7.54 -8.30 -8.62
C LEU A 83 7.10 -9.46 -7.71
N GLY A 84 5.94 -10.07 -7.99
CA GLY A 84 5.36 -11.13 -7.16
C GLY A 84 4.79 -10.65 -5.83
N GLU A 85 4.49 -9.34 -5.69
CA GLU A 85 3.85 -8.78 -4.49
C GLU A 85 2.35 -9.08 -4.43
N ILE A 86 1.74 -9.29 -5.59
CA ILE A 86 0.35 -9.74 -5.74
C ILE A 86 0.26 -10.83 -6.80
N ASP A 87 -0.81 -11.61 -6.75
CA ASP A 87 -1.05 -12.74 -7.64
C ASP A 87 -2.42 -12.68 -8.34
N ALA A 88 -2.72 -13.70 -9.13
CA ALA A 88 -3.96 -13.85 -9.87
C ALA A 88 -5.24 -13.86 -9.00
N GLU A 89 -5.11 -14.29 -7.74
CA GLU A 89 -6.22 -14.43 -6.79
C GLU A 89 -6.45 -13.18 -5.95
N THR A 90 -5.49 -12.25 -5.95
CA THR A 90 -5.56 -10.99 -5.22
C THR A 90 -6.79 -10.19 -5.65
N LEU A 91 -7.55 -9.72 -4.66
CA LEU A 91 -8.75 -8.90 -4.88
C LEU A 91 -8.36 -7.44 -5.07
N VAL A 92 -9.03 -6.80 -6.02
CA VAL A 92 -8.92 -5.36 -6.25
C VAL A 92 -10.30 -4.72 -6.32
N ILE A 93 -10.36 -3.45 -5.95
CA ILE A 93 -11.59 -2.65 -5.96
C ILE A 93 -11.40 -1.47 -6.90
N ASN A 94 -12.30 -1.32 -7.86
CA ASN A 94 -12.35 -0.13 -8.68
C ASN A 94 -13.04 1.00 -7.91
N THR A 95 -12.32 2.08 -7.61
CA THR A 95 -12.80 3.18 -6.77
C THR A 95 -13.87 4.04 -7.44
N ARG A 96 -14.05 3.92 -8.76
CA ARG A 96 -15.05 4.70 -9.50
C ARG A 96 -16.45 4.13 -9.37
N ASN A 97 -16.58 2.81 -9.29
CA ASN A 97 -17.87 2.11 -9.27
C ASN A 97 -18.04 1.16 -8.07
N GLY A 98 -16.99 0.97 -7.26
CA GLY A 98 -17.00 0.08 -6.10
C GLY A 98 -17.01 -1.42 -6.44
N ALA A 99 -16.78 -1.79 -7.70
CA ALA A 99 -16.77 -3.18 -8.11
C ALA A 99 -15.50 -3.89 -7.63
N TYR A 100 -15.69 -5.11 -7.14
CA TYR A 100 -14.63 -6.02 -6.75
C TYR A 100 -14.35 -6.99 -7.90
N CYS A 101 -13.08 -7.24 -8.18
CA CYS A 101 -12.68 -8.33 -9.07
C CYS A 101 -11.32 -8.89 -8.64
N LYS A 102 -11.01 -10.10 -9.10
CA LYS A 102 -9.67 -10.68 -8.98
C LYS A 102 -8.79 -10.19 -10.12
N ILE A 103 -7.48 -10.16 -9.89
CA ILE A 103 -6.48 -9.81 -10.91
C ILE A 103 -6.63 -10.66 -12.19
N GLN A 104 -6.92 -11.96 -12.07
CA GLN A 104 -7.12 -12.83 -13.25
C GLN A 104 -8.33 -12.45 -14.12
N GLU A 105 -9.31 -11.73 -13.56
CA GLU A 105 -10.51 -11.29 -14.26
C GLU A 105 -10.28 -9.97 -15.03
N MET A 106 -9.07 -9.41 -14.96
CA MET A 106 -8.69 -8.16 -15.61
C MET A 106 -7.83 -8.42 -16.87
N PRO A 107 -8.44 -8.68 -18.04
CA PRO A 107 -7.68 -8.98 -19.27
C PRO A 107 -6.71 -7.86 -19.67
N GLN A 108 -7.09 -6.61 -19.42
CA GLN A 108 -6.28 -5.41 -19.67
C GLN A 108 -4.92 -5.37 -18.95
N LEU A 109 -4.71 -6.16 -17.88
CA LEU A 109 -3.39 -6.29 -17.25
C LEU A 109 -2.41 -7.10 -18.12
N TRP A 110 -2.95 -7.94 -19.00
CA TRP A 110 -2.20 -8.90 -19.82
C TRP A 110 -2.16 -8.49 -21.30
N GLU A 111 -3.08 -7.64 -21.76
CA GLU A 111 -3.24 -7.25 -23.16
C GLU A 111 -2.25 -6.18 -23.65
N MET A 112 -1.60 -5.40 -22.78
CA MET A 112 -0.60 -4.39 -23.18
C MET A 112 0.79 -4.97 -23.52
N GLY A 113 0.84 -6.22 -23.97
CA GLY A 113 2.05 -6.91 -24.44
C GLY A 113 2.32 -6.84 -25.94
N GLN A 114 1.63 -5.97 -26.70
CA GLN A 114 2.06 -5.63 -28.06
C GLN A 114 2.75 -4.28 -28.06
N PRO A 115 4.09 -4.22 -28.26
CA PRO A 115 4.77 -2.96 -28.50
C PRO A 115 4.26 -2.46 -29.84
N ASP A 116 3.49 -1.37 -29.82
CA ASP A 116 3.23 -0.63 -31.03
C ASP A 116 4.59 -0.25 -31.63
N SER A 117 4.84 -0.75 -32.84
CA SER A 117 6.14 -0.67 -33.50
C SER A 117 6.45 0.78 -33.79
N GLY A 118 7.19 1.47 -32.91
CA GLY A 118 7.66 2.83 -33.17
C GLY A 118 7.94 3.74 -31.99
N ALA A 119 7.53 3.42 -30.77
CA ALA A 119 7.81 4.27 -29.61
C ALA A 119 8.34 3.42 -28.44
N ALA A 120 9.64 3.58 -28.18
CA ALA A 120 10.37 3.22 -26.97
C ALA A 120 9.71 2.17 -26.07
N GLN A 121 10.29 0.97 -26.10
CA GLN A 121 10.36 0.10 -24.93
C GLN A 121 10.45 1.00 -23.70
N THR A 122 9.45 0.94 -22.80
CA THR A 122 9.57 1.57 -21.49
C THR A 122 10.49 0.67 -20.65
N GLU A 123 11.71 0.46 -21.15
CA GLU A 123 12.86 0.32 -20.27
C GLU A 123 12.76 1.53 -19.35
N ILE A 124 12.73 1.28 -18.04
CA ILE A 124 13.04 2.29 -17.05
C ILE A 124 14.40 2.84 -17.50
N GLN A 125 14.41 3.98 -18.19
CA GLN A 125 15.65 4.67 -18.49
C GLN A 125 16.26 4.90 -17.12
N LEU A 126 17.44 4.33 -16.86
CA LEU A 126 18.16 4.52 -15.60
C LEU A 126 18.46 6.01 -15.29
N ASP A 127 18.16 6.90 -16.25
CA ASP A 127 18.25 8.35 -16.15
C ASP A 127 16.93 9.05 -15.73
N ASP A 128 15.82 8.34 -15.53
CA ASP A 128 14.56 8.95 -15.06
C ASP A 128 14.65 9.21 -13.54
N PRO A 129 14.62 10.47 -13.08
CA PRO A 129 15.12 10.85 -11.75
C PRO A 129 14.24 10.35 -10.59
N VAL A 130 12.99 9.96 -10.86
CA VAL A 130 11.97 9.66 -9.83
C VAL A 130 12.13 8.24 -9.25
N GLY A 131 12.82 7.33 -9.97
CA GLY A 131 12.93 5.92 -9.58
C GLY A 131 11.58 5.18 -9.54
N PRO A 132 11.57 3.84 -9.42
CA PRO A 132 10.34 3.09 -9.27
C PRO A 132 9.68 3.42 -7.91
N ALA A 133 8.35 3.56 -7.84
CA ALA A 133 7.65 3.72 -6.54
C ALA A 133 7.56 2.41 -5.74
N VAL A 134 8.23 1.36 -6.23
CA VAL A 134 8.20 -0.05 -5.81
C VAL A 134 8.59 -0.27 -4.35
N ALA A 135 9.12 0.73 -3.64
CA ALA A 135 9.64 0.52 -2.29
C ALA A 135 8.63 0.13 -1.19
N ARG A 136 7.31 -0.01 -1.40
CA ARG A 136 6.37 0.28 -0.27
C ARG A 136 5.08 -0.53 -0.03
N MET A 137 4.80 -1.63 -0.72
CA MET A 137 3.73 -2.53 -0.21
C MET A 137 4.28 -3.48 0.85
N SER A 138 5.39 -4.15 0.51
CA SER A 138 6.13 -5.04 1.42
C SER A 138 6.63 -4.36 2.70
N PHE A 139 7.15 -3.13 2.64
CA PHE A 139 7.61 -2.39 3.83
C PHE A 139 6.49 -2.18 4.86
N ARG A 140 5.26 -1.88 4.41
CA ARG A 140 4.11 -1.72 5.31
C ARG A 140 3.69 -3.03 5.96
N LEU A 141 3.70 -4.13 5.20
CA LEU A 141 3.42 -5.45 5.75
C LEU A 141 4.47 -5.86 6.80
N GLN A 142 5.75 -5.57 6.55
CA GLN A 142 6.82 -5.86 7.52
C GLN A 142 6.71 -5.03 8.80
N GLU A 143 6.38 -3.74 8.68
CA GLU A 143 6.12 -2.88 9.84
C GLU A 143 4.94 -3.43 10.68
N GLN A 144 3.87 -3.85 10.00
CA GLN A 144 2.70 -4.41 10.66
C GLN A 144 2.96 -5.77 11.30
N ILE A 145 3.72 -6.65 10.66
CA ILE A 145 4.12 -7.93 11.25
C ILE A 145 4.84 -7.67 12.57
N ARG A 146 5.80 -6.74 12.58
CA ARG A 146 6.53 -6.38 13.79
C ARG A 146 5.60 -5.85 14.89
N ASP A 147 4.67 -4.98 14.53
CA ASP A 147 3.74 -4.40 15.51
C ASP A 147 2.76 -5.45 16.07
N LEU A 148 2.29 -6.37 15.24
CA LEU A 148 1.45 -7.51 15.65
C LEU A 148 2.20 -8.48 16.54
N GLU A 149 3.44 -8.82 16.19
CA GLU A 149 4.32 -9.66 17.02
C GLU A 149 4.50 -9.04 18.40
N GLN A 150 4.75 -7.73 18.47
CA GLN A 150 4.88 -7.00 19.73
C GLN A 150 3.60 -7.04 20.57
N SER A 151 2.44 -6.79 19.96
CA SER A 151 1.15 -6.85 20.67
C SER A 151 0.86 -8.25 21.20
N LEU A 152 1.17 -9.28 20.43
CA LEU A 152 0.96 -10.67 20.81
C LEU A 152 1.85 -11.08 21.99
N GLU A 153 3.07 -10.57 22.07
CA GLU A 153 3.94 -10.76 23.23
C GLU A 153 3.42 -10.06 24.49
N ASP A 154 2.85 -8.87 24.36
CA ASP A 154 2.25 -8.13 25.47
C ASP A 154 1.01 -8.87 26.02
N GLU A 155 0.14 -9.36 25.13
CA GLU A 155 -1.02 -10.16 25.53
C GLU A 155 -0.64 -11.46 26.24
N ARG A 156 0.38 -12.17 25.73
CA ARG A 156 0.89 -13.38 26.39
C ARG A 156 1.41 -13.10 27.80
N ARG A 157 2.11 -11.98 28.00
CA ARG A 157 2.56 -11.57 29.33
C ARG A 157 1.39 -11.26 30.26
N ALA A 158 0.38 -10.53 29.78
CA ALA A 158 -0.81 -10.23 30.55
C ALA A 158 -1.58 -11.49 30.96
N LEU A 159 -1.67 -12.48 30.06
CA LEU A 159 -2.31 -13.77 30.34
C LEU A 159 -1.60 -14.51 31.47
N ILE A 160 -0.27 -14.62 31.41
CA ILE A 160 0.54 -15.29 32.44
C ILE A 160 0.34 -14.62 33.82
N GLU A 161 0.30 -13.29 33.87
CA GLU A 161 0.02 -12.57 35.12
C GLU A 161 -1.38 -12.84 35.66
N ALA A 162 -2.39 -12.88 34.78
CA ALA A 162 -3.76 -13.17 35.16
C ALA A 162 -3.91 -14.60 35.70
N GLU A 163 -3.29 -15.59 35.04
CA GLU A 163 -3.28 -16.98 35.49
C GLU A 163 -2.63 -17.13 36.87
N ARG A 164 -1.52 -16.42 37.12
CA ARG A 164 -0.88 -16.41 38.44
C ARG A 164 -1.80 -15.84 39.51
N ARG A 165 -2.43 -14.69 39.24
CA ARG A 165 -3.39 -14.07 40.18
C ARG A 165 -4.58 -14.99 40.46
N TYR A 166 -5.05 -15.68 39.43
CA TYR A 166 -6.14 -16.65 39.56
C TYR A 166 -5.74 -17.83 40.43
N ALA A 167 -4.54 -18.40 40.25
CA ALA A 167 -4.02 -19.47 41.08
C ALA A 167 -3.90 -19.07 42.55
N GLU A 168 -3.35 -17.88 42.83
CA GLU A 168 -3.24 -17.34 44.20
C GLU A 168 -4.62 -17.12 44.84
N LEU A 169 -5.60 -16.65 44.08
CA LEU A 169 -6.96 -16.44 44.57
C LEU A 169 -7.68 -17.77 44.84
N LYS A 170 -7.49 -18.77 43.97
CA LYS A 170 -8.03 -20.12 44.14
C LYS A 170 -7.50 -20.78 45.41
N GLU A 171 -6.19 -20.70 45.67
CA GLU A 171 -5.59 -21.26 46.88
C GLU A 171 -6.16 -20.61 48.16
N LYS A 172 -6.34 -19.29 48.16
CA LYS A 172 -7.00 -18.57 49.27
C LYS A 172 -8.45 -19.00 49.47
N TYR A 173 -9.19 -19.20 48.39
CA TYR A 173 -10.58 -19.64 48.44
C TYR A 173 -10.70 -21.05 49.02
N ASP A 174 -9.85 -21.98 48.55
CA ASP A 174 -9.81 -23.36 49.05
C ASP A 174 -9.46 -23.40 50.55
N ALA A 175 -8.53 -22.57 51.00
CA ALA A 175 -8.19 -22.44 52.42
C ALA A 175 -9.36 -21.89 53.28
N VAL A 176 -10.19 -21.00 52.74
CA VAL A 176 -11.38 -20.47 53.42
C VAL A 176 -12.48 -21.53 53.51
N ILE A 177 -12.72 -22.30 52.44
CA ILE A 177 -13.66 -23.42 52.47
C ILE A 177 -13.25 -24.46 53.51
N GLN A 178 -11.97 -24.82 53.57
CA GLN A 178 -11.48 -25.78 54.57
C GLN A 178 -11.67 -25.29 56.02
N ARG A 179 -11.58 -23.98 56.27
CA ARG A 179 -11.85 -23.39 57.60
C ARG A 179 -13.33 -23.30 57.97
N LEU A 180 -14.23 -23.24 57.00
CA LEU A 180 -15.68 -23.18 57.21
C LEU A 180 -16.34 -24.56 57.32
N GLY A 181 -15.64 -25.63 56.89
CA GLY A 181 -16.10 -27.02 56.95
C GLY A 181 -15.77 -27.77 58.26
N THR A 182 -15.11 -27.12 59.22
CA THR A 182 -14.84 -27.61 60.59
C THR A 182 -15.66 -26.84 61.60
#